data_AF-A0A816L5Z4-F1
#
_entry.id   AF-A0A816L5Z4-F1
#
_cell.length_a   1.000
_cell.length_b   1.000
_cell.length_c   1.000
_cell.angle_alpha   90.00
_cell.angle_beta   90.00
_cell.angle_gamma   90.00
#
_symmetry.space_group_name_H-M   'P 1'
#
loop_
_entity.id
_entity.type
_entity.pdbx_description
1 polymer ?
#
loop_
_entity_poly.entity_id
_entity_poly.type
_entity_poly.pdbx_seq_one_letter_code
_entity_poly.pdbx_strand_id
1 'polypeptide(L)'
;MTSIREEMMFHPFASSTQRWLNQLLSLFPLSKNTLAMVNQLKEKKEQVQQQQQQNLDPEAESSRFFFCGSFCSALSRLFSLTCVIFLVLSFATLLSAIFWLFPPRRSLPRHHADDIVHLNASVQACFRLHKPASKVISHRGKLEKDIFSSLDLRNHTKVTVLSLHQPGASNFTEVKFGVLPVLTNHTLRKDSLTSLRSSFVNLFAQRSSLNLNKSTFGKPTSFQVLKFPGGITVDPLGLEPVSGLLTLVFSFTLDVSLSEIQHKVDLLKNQLELVLHLEMFESFRVVLTNHKGSTVSPPVTVRGCVVSTTMTTVESHIQQRSNNLAQPPAKNFGLDNSVFGEVRNVTFTAYPEGTVLDSDSVLALTPSS
;
A
#
# COMPACT_ATOMS: atom_id res chain seq x y z
N MET A 1 26.43 -58.18 7.82
CA MET A 1 25.39 -57.14 7.66
C MET A 1 25.94 -55.88 8.32
N THR A 2 26.26 -54.77 7.66
CA THR A 2 25.92 -54.25 6.33
C THR A 2 27.01 -53.21 5.99
N SER A 3 27.50 -53.27 4.75
CA SER A 3 28.50 -52.37 4.16
C SER A 3 27.78 -51.15 3.59
N ILE A 4 28.27 -49.93 3.84
CA ILE A 4 27.84 -48.71 3.15
C ILE A 4 29.05 -48.16 2.40
N ARG A 5 28.93 -48.23 1.07
CA ARG A 5 29.88 -47.78 0.06
C ARG A 5 29.36 -46.42 -0.44
N GLU A 6 30.11 -45.35 -0.21
CA GLU A 6 29.85 -44.05 -0.84
C GLU A 6 30.34 -44.09 -2.29
N GLU A 7 29.42 -44.01 -3.25
CA GLU A 7 29.73 -43.70 -4.66
C GLU A 7 29.43 -42.22 -4.93
N MET A 8 30.45 -41.50 -5.39
CA MET A 8 30.31 -40.23 -6.09
C MET A 8 29.62 -40.46 -7.44
N MET A 9 28.53 -39.74 -7.70
CA MET A 9 27.94 -39.63 -9.04
C MET A 9 27.90 -38.16 -9.48
N PHE A 10 28.75 -37.85 -10.46
CA PHE A 10 28.75 -36.62 -11.26
C PHE A 10 27.81 -36.79 -12.48
N HIS A 11 27.22 -35.65 -12.92
CA HIS A 11 26.49 -35.35 -14.19
C HIS A 11 24.95 -35.20 -14.12
N PRO A 12 24.31 -34.38 -15.00
CA PRO A 12 24.80 -33.17 -15.68
C PRO A 12 23.80 -31.98 -15.67
N PHE A 13 24.35 -30.76 -15.66
CA PHE A 13 23.66 -29.47 -15.67
C PHE A 13 23.11 -29.04 -17.05
N ALA A 14 22.80 -29.99 -17.94
CA ALA A 14 22.55 -29.71 -19.37
C ALA A 14 21.07 -29.52 -19.78
N SER A 15 20.10 -29.73 -18.88
CA SER A 15 18.66 -29.70 -19.25
C SER A 15 17.98 -28.34 -19.11
N SER A 16 18.62 -27.36 -18.44
CA SER A 16 18.00 -26.06 -18.16
C SER A 16 18.21 -25.04 -19.29
N THR A 17 19.36 -25.08 -19.97
CA THR A 17 19.72 -24.11 -21.03
C THR A 17 18.91 -24.31 -22.32
N GLN A 18 18.53 -25.55 -22.65
CA GLN A 18 17.67 -25.84 -23.80
C GLN A 18 16.24 -25.35 -23.61
N ARG A 19 15.75 -25.30 -22.37
CA ARG A 19 14.38 -24.85 -22.05
C ARG A 19 14.26 -23.32 -22.22
N TRP A 20 15.32 -22.57 -21.92
CA TRP A 20 15.39 -21.12 -22.15
C TRP A 20 15.55 -20.74 -23.63
N LEU A 21 16.31 -21.51 -24.41
CA LEU A 21 16.45 -21.28 -25.85
C LEU A 21 15.13 -21.48 -26.61
N ASN A 22 14.35 -22.50 -26.26
CA ASN A 22 13.05 -22.75 -26.88
C ASN A 22 11.99 -21.71 -26.48
N GLN A 23 12.12 -21.08 -25.31
CA GLN A 23 11.25 -19.98 -24.87
C GLN A 23 11.62 -18.62 -25.49
N LEU A 24 12.88 -18.43 -25.88
CA LEU A 24 13.33 -17.25 -26.62
C LEU A 24 12.92 -17.32 -28.11
N LEU A 25 12.89 -18.52 -28.69
CA LEU A 25 12.49 -18.72 -30.09
C LEU A 25 10.97 -18.60 -30.33
N SER A 26 10.13 -18.66 -29.28
CA SER A 26 8.68 -18.46 -29.41
C SER A 26 8.24 -17.00 -29.34
N LEU A 27 9.16 -16.07 -29.03
CA LEU A 27 8.87 -14.64 -28.85
C LEU A 27 9.18 -13.77 -30.08
N PHE A 28 9.68 -14.36 -31.18
CA PHE A 28 9.95 -13.65 -32.42
C PHE A 28 9.30 -14.37 -33.61
N PRO A 29 8.21 -13.84 -34.21
CA PRO A 29 7.69 -14.38 -35.45
C PRO A 29 8.64 -13.98 -36.58
N LEU A 30 9.50 -14.91 -37.01
CA LEU A 30 10.28 -14.75 -38.23
C LEU A 30 9.31 -14.56 -39.41
N SER A 31 9.33 -13.37 -40.00
CA SER A 31 8.63 -13.05 -41.25
C SER A 31 8.99 -14.06 -42.34
N LYS A 32 7.99 -14.49 -43.12
CA LYS A 32 8.13 -15.46 -44.24
C LYS A 32 9.25 -15.14 -45.22
N ASN A 33 9.71 -13.88 -45.26
CA ASN A 33 10.80 -13.42 -46.12
C ASN A 33 12.19 -13.95 -45.68
N THR A 34 12.41 -14.25 -44.40
CA THR A 34 13.71 -14.77 -43.93
C THR A 34 13.89 -16.26 -44.23
N LEU A 35 12.81 -17.04 -44.22
CA LEU A 35 12.84 -18.46 -44.60
C LEU A 35 13.12 -18.63 -46.11
N ALA A 36 12.55 -17.76 -46.94
CA ALA A 36 12.84 -17.73 -48.38
C ALA A 36 14.33 -17.41 -48.65
N MET A 37 14.92 -16.50 -47.88
CA MET A 37 16.33 -16.13 -48.03
C MET A 37 17.30 -17.23 -47.56
N VAL A 38 16.94 -17.97 -46.51
CA VAL A 38 17.72 -19.13 -46.04
C VAL A 38 17.66 -20.30 -47.02
N ASN A 39 16.50 -20.55 -47.65
CA ASN A 39 16.37 -21.58 -48.68
C ASN A 39 17.17 -21.23 -49.95
N GLN A 40 17.17 -19.95 -50.36
CA GLN A 40 18.01 -19.47 -51.47
C GLN A 40 19.51 -19.61 -51.19
N LEU A 41 19.94 -19.38 -49.93
CA LEU A 41 21.33 -19.61 -49.51
C LEU A 41 21.69 -21.09 -49.45
N LYS A 42 20.73 -21.97 -49.19
CA LYS A 42 20.93 -23.43 -49.16
C LYS A 42 21.07 -24.01 -50.57
N GLU A 43 20.21 -23.61 -51.50
CA GLU A 43 20.31 -24.00 -52.92
C GLU A 43 21.61 -23.51 -53.57
N LYS A 44 22.05 -22.29 -53.23
CA LYS A 44 23.32 -21.74 -53.72
C LYS A 44 24.56 -22.49 -53.19
N LYS A 45 24.44 -23.17 -52.04
CA LYS A 45 25.52 -23.98 -51.47
C LYS A 45 25.61 -25.36 -52.11
N GLU A 46 24.46 -25.95 -52.47
CA GLU A 46 24.40 -27.25 -53.17
C GLU A 46 24.88 -27.15 -54.62
N GLN A 47 24.64 -26.03 -55.33
CA GLN A 47 25.21 -25.80 -56.66
C GLN A 47 26.73 -25.65 -56.67
N VAL A 48 27.31 -25.00 -55.66
CA VAL A 48 28.78 -24.85 -55.54
C VAL A 48 29.45 -26.19 -55.24
N GLN A 49 28.76 -27.08 -54.52
CA GLN A 49 29.31 -28.40 -54.17
C GLN A 49 29.22 -29.42 -55.32
N GLN A 50 28.23 -29.30 -56.22
CA GLN A 50 28.17 -30.13 -57.42
C GLN A 50 29.22 -29.75 -58.49
N GLN A 51 29.65 -28.49 -58.53
CA GLN A 51 30.68 -28.05 -59.49
C GLN A 51 32.10 -28.50 -59.10
N GLN A 52 32.33 -28.91 -57.85
CA GLN A 52 33.64 -29.29 -57.33
C GLN A 52 33.91 -30.82 -57.39
N GLN A 53 32.93 -31.62 -57.81
CA GLN A 53 33.04 -33.10 -57.88
C GLN A 53 33.28 -33.64 -59.32
N GLN A 54 33.45 -32.77 -60.32
CA GLN A 54 33.56 -33.18 -61.74
C GLN A 54 34.98 -33.12 -62.35
N ASN A 55 36.04 -32.93 -61.56
CA ASN A 55 37.41 -33.01 -62.05
C ASN A 55 38.32 -33.72 -61.06
N LEU A 56 38.35 -35.05 -61.15
CA LEU A 56 39.45 -35.87 -60.67
C LEU A 56 39.59 -37.06 -61.61
N ASP A 57 40.66 -37.07 -62.40
CA ASP A 57 41.42 -38.29 -62.65
C ASP A 57 42.92 -37.97 -62.72
N PRO A 58 43.82 -38.90 -62.30
CA PRO A 58 45.23 -38.62 -62.04
C PRO A 58 46.16 -39.29 -63.07
N GLU A 59 47.29 -38.66 -63.42
CA GLU A 59 48.50 -39.44 -63.71
C GLU A 59 49.82 -38.66 -63.61
N ALA A 60 50.74 -39.28 -62.87
CA ALA A 60 52.18 -39.41 -63.05
C ALA A 60 53.10 -38.24 -63.44
N GLU A 61 54.10 -38.13 -62.56
CA GLU A 61 55.53 -37.94 -62.82
C GLU A 61 56.16 -36.53 -62.96
N SER A 62 56.96 -36.27 -61.93
CA SER A 62 58.40 -35.96 -62.00
C SER A 62 58.86 -34.61 -62.55
N SER A 63 59.62 -33.97 -61.67
CA SER A 63 60.84 -33.20 -61.92
C SER A 63 60.73 -31.66 -61.83
N ARG A 64 61.34 -31.19 -60.73
CA ARG A 64 62.21 -30.00 -60.57
C ARG A 64 62.17 -28.99 -61.72
N PHE A 65 61.79 -27.74 -61.44
CA PHE A 65 62.74 -26.62 -61.28
C PHE A 65 62.01 -25.32 -60.93
N PHE A 66 62.71 -24.50 -60.16
CA PHE A 66 62.41 -23.12 -59.79
C PHE A 66 62.02 -22.22 -60.98
N PHE A 67 61.04 -21.32 -60.81
CA PHE A 67 61.30 -19.89 -60.55
C PHE A 67 60.01 -19.03 -60.49
N CYS A 68 60.04 -18.11 -59.52
CA CYS A 68 59.51 -16.74 -59.53
C CYS A 68 57.99 -16.48 -59.55
N GLY A 69 57.57 -15.72 -58.53
CA GLY A 69 56.63 -14.62 -58.72
C GLY A 69 55.26 -14.78 -58.07
N SER A 70 54.99 -13.92 -57.08
CA SER A 70 53.65 -13.60 -56.57
C SER A 70 53.00 -14.58 -55.59
N PHE A 71 53.57 -14.71 -54.38
CA PHE A 71 52.87 -15.25 -53.20
C PHE A 71 52.87 -14.30 -51.99
N CYS A 72 52.84 -12.99 -52.23
CA CYS A 72 52.82 -11.98 -51.16
C CYS A 72 51.46 -11.29 -50.92
N SER A 73 50.36 -11.76 -51.53
CA SER A 73 49.02 -11.18 -51.31
C SER A 73 48.04 -12.07 -50.53
N ALA A 74 48.39 -13.33 -50.27
CA ALA A 74 47.53 -14.26 -49.51
C ALA A 74 47.87 -14.33 -48.00
N LEU A 75 49.13 -14.09 -47.62
CA LEU A 75 49.56 -14.16 -46.21
C LEU A 75 49.22 -12.91 -45.38
N SER A 76 49.00 -11.76 -46.02
CA SER A 76 48.57 -10.52 -45.34
C SER A 76 47.10 -10.56 -44.90
N ARG A 77 46.26 -11.39 -45.54
CA ARG A 77 44.85 -11.57 -45.16
C ARG A 77 44.68 -12.44 -43.91
N LEU A 78 45.56 -13.42 -43.68
CA LEU A 78 45.53 -14.25 -42.47
C LEU A 78 46.04 -13.48 -41.24
N PHE A 79 47.01 -12.58 -41.41
CA PHE A 79 47.40 -11.65 -40.34
C PHE A 79 46.29 -10.67 -39.96
N SER A 80 45.42 -10.28 -40.91
CA SER A 80 44.30 -9.37 -40.63
C SER A 80 43.22 -9.99 -39.73
N LEU A 81 42.86 -11.26 -39.95
CA LEU A 81 41.80 -11.91 -39.18
C LEU A 81 42.27 -12.27 -37.77
N THR A 82 43.48 -12.81 -37.64
CA THR A 82 44.06 -13.14 -36.33
C THR A 82 44.22 -11.89 -35.48
N CYS A 83 44.67 -10.77 -36.06
CA CYS A 83 44.80 -9.50 -35.35
C CYS A 83 43.43 -8.95 -34.92
N VAL A 84 42.41 -9.01 -35.80
CA VAL A 84 41.03 -8.61 -35.45
C VAL A 84 40.46 -9.49 -34.33
N ILE A 85 40.72 -10.80 -34.34
CA ILE A 85 40.28 -11.71 -33.28
C ILE A 85 40.93 -11.34 -31.94
N PHE A 86 42.24 -11.11 -31.91
CA PHE A 86 42.94 -10.68 -30.69
C PHE A 86 42.46 -9.31 -30.20
N LEU A 87 42.15 -8.37 -31.10
CA LEU A 87 41.65 -7.05 -30.77
C LEU A 87 40.23 -7.14 -30.18
N VAL A 88 39.36 -7.99 -30.73
CA VAL A 88 38.01 -8.25 -30.21
C VAL A 88 38.07 -8.94 -28.85
N LEU A 89 38.94 -9.93 -28.67
CA LEU A 89 39.12 -10.59 -27.36
C LEU A 89 39.66 -9.60 -26.31
N SER A 90 40.65 -8.78 -26.67
CA SER A 90 41.20 -7.74 -25.79
C SER A 90 40.15 -6.69 -25.42
N PHE A 91 39.32 -6.28 -26.36
CA PHE A 91 38.23 -5.34 -26.10
C PHE A 91 37.15 -5.95 -25.21
N ALA A 92 36.82 -7.24 -25.40
CA ALA A 92 35.86 -7.95 -24.57
C ALA A 92 36.33 -8.10 -23.11
N THR A 93 37.61 -8.41 -22.88
CA THR A 93 38.17 -8.48 -21.52
C THR A 93 38.24 -7.09 -20.87
N LEU A 94 38.57 -6.05 -21.63
CA LEU A 94 38.60 -4.66 -21.16
C LEU A 94 37.18 -4.18 -20.78
N LEU A 95 36.17 -4.44 -21.60
CA LEU A 95 34.77 -4.16 -21.27
C LEU A 95 34.34 -4.89 -20.01
N SER A 96 34.67 -6.18 -19.88
CA SER A 96 34.36 -6.96 -18.68
C SER A 96 35.04 -6.40 -17.42
N ALA A 97 36.28 -5.92 -17.54
CA ALA A 97 36.99 -5.26 -16.45
C ALA A 97 36.37 -3.90 -16.08
N ILE A 98 35.89 -3.12 -17.07
CA ILE A 98 35.15 -1.87 -16.82
C ILE A 98 33.83 -2.14 -16.10
N PHE A 99 33.09 -3.18 -16.49
CA PHE A 99 31.86 -3.60 -15.77
C PHE A 99 32.14 -4.10 -14.35
N TRP A 100 33.37 -4.55 -14.06
CA TRP A 100 33.82 -4.91 -12.70
C TRP A 100 34.29 -3.70 -11.89
N LEU A 101 34.98 -2.74 -12.51
CA LEU A 101 35.46 -1.50 -11.87
C LEU A 101 34.34 -0.49 -11.61
N PHE A 102 33.32 -0.49 -12.47
CA PHE A 102 32.07 0.21 -12.26
C PHE A 102 30.94 -0.81 -12.12
N PRO A 103 30.80 -1.48 -10.95
CA PRO A 103 29.61 -2.26 -10.71
C PRO A 103 28.43 -1.32 -10.94
N PRO A 104 27.48 -1.65 -11.84
CA PRO A 104 26.31 -0.82 -12.02
C PRO A 104 25.73 -0.66 -10.64
N ARG A 105 25.66 0.58 -10.14
CA ARG A 105 25.05 0.87 -8.85
C ARG A 105 23.72 0.14 -8.90
N ARG A 106 23.60 -0.96 -8.15
CA ARG A 106 22.34 -1.66 -7.99
C ARG A 106 21.48 -0.67 -7.24
N SER A 107 20.84 0.23 -7.97
CA SER A 107 19.65 0.88 -7.50
C SER A 107 18.69 -0.28 -7.25
N LEU A 108 18.60 -0.68 -5.99
CA LEU A 108 17.47 -1.46 -5.52
C LEU A 108 16.23 -0.84 -6.17
N PRO A 109 15.38 -1.59 -6.89
CA PRO A 109 14.26 -0.99 -7.59
C PRO A 109 13.45 -0.20 -6.57
N ARG A 110 13.44 1.13 -6.70
CA ARG A 110 12.75 2.04 -5.78
C ARG A 110 11.29 1.64 -5.58
N HIS A 111 10.70 1.05 -6.62
CA HIS A 111 9.37 0.43 -6.64
C HIS A 111 9.23 -0.67 -5.56
N HIS A 112 10.20 -1.58 -5.45
CA HIS A 112 10.12 -2.69 -4.50
C HIS A 112 10.23 -2.23 -3.03
N ALA A 113 10.98 -1.15 -2.78
CA ALA A 113 11.08 -0.54 -1.45
C ALA A 113 9.81 0.24 -1.07
N ASP A 114 9.21 0.98 -2.02
CA ASP A 114 7.93 1.66 -1.79
C ASP A 114 6.81 0.65 -1.51
N ASP A 115 6.75 -0.47 -2.24
CA ASP A 115 5.75 -1.53 -2.04
C ASP A 115 5.86 -2.18 -0.65
N ILE A 116 7.07 -2.48 -0.20
CA ILE A 116 7.33 -3.03 1.14
C ILE A 116 6.92 -2.01 2.23
N VAL A 117 7.21 -0.73 2.03
CA VAL A 117 6.83 0.34 2.97
C VAL A 117 5.31 0.53 3.01
N HIS A 118 4.64 0.43 1.86
CA HIS A 118 3.17 0.49 1.74
C HIS A 118 2.49 -0.65 2.53
N LEU A 119 3.07 -1.85 2.48
CA LEU A 119 2.58 -3.04 3.21
C LEU A 119 2.90 -2.97 4.72
N ASN A 120 4.04 -2.41 5.09
CA ASN A 120 4.53 -2.39 6.49
C ASN A 120 4.00 -1.22 7.33
N ALA A 121 3.45 -0.17 6.73
CA ALA A 121 2.89 0.95 7.48
C ALA A 121 1.63 0.50 8.25
N SER A 122 1.76 0.34 9.57
CA SER A 122 0.67 -0.03 10.47
C SER A 122 -0.35 1.09 10.65
N VAL A 123 0.10 2.35 10.52
CA VAL A 123 -0.74 3.56 10.57
C VAL A 123 -0.72 4.22 9.20
N GLN A 124 -1.89 4.44 8.61
CA GLN A 124 -2.05 5.08 7.31
C GLN A 124 -3.21 6.09 7.33
N ALA A 125 -3.00 7.22 6.68
CA ALA A 125 -4.00 8.27 6.53
C ALA A 125 -3.86 8.95 5.17
N CYS A 126 -4.91 9.66 4.76
CA CYS A 126 -4.88 10.49 3.57
C CYS A 126 -5.55 11.85 3.78
N PHE A 127 -5.19 12.79 2.93
CA PHE A 127 -5.82 14.10 2.85
C PHE A 127 -5.63 14.67 1.44
N ARG A 128 -6.34 15.76 1.15
CA ARG A 128 -6.30 16.44 -0.15
C ARG A 128 -5.59 17.77 -0.06
N LEU A 129 -4.76 18.05 -1.07
CA LEU A 129 -4.10 19.33 -1.30
C LEU A 129 -4.65 19.95 -2.58
N HIS A 130 -5.04 21.22 -2.54
CA HIS A 130 -5.48 21.96 -3.73
C HIS A 130 -4.27 22.45 -4.57
N LYS A 131 -3.45 21.49 -5.00
CA LYS A 131 -2.28 21.64 -5.87
C LYS A 131 -2.17 20.40 -6.77
N PRO A 132 -1.63 20.54 -8.00
CA PRO A 132 -1.37 19.39 -8.88
C PRO A 132 -0.20 18.55 -8.34
N ALA A 133 -0.23 17.25 -8.61
CA ALA A 133 0.74 16.28 -8.10
C ALA A 133 2.16 16.60 -8.56
N SER A 134 2.31 17.15 -9.77
CA SER A 134 3.59 17.60 -10.33
C SER A 134 4.29 18.66 -9.48
N LYS A 135 3.54 19.53 -8.78
CA LYS A 135 4.11 20.54 -7.88
C LYS A 135 4.42 19.97 -6.49
N VAL A 136 3.59 19.03 -6.03
CA VAL A 136 3.73 18.40 -4.71
C VAL A 136 4.92 17.43 -4.69
N ILE A 137 5.10 16.64 -5.76
CA ILE A 137 6.14 15.61 -5.83
C ILE A 137 7.56 16.19 -5.73
N SER A 138 7.80 17.36 -6.31
CA SER A 138 9.08 18.08 -6.22
C SER A 138 9.46 18.47 -4.79
N HIS A 139 8.48 18.56 -3.90
CA HIS A 139 8.66 18.98 -2.50
C HIS A 139 8.31 17.87 -1.51
N ARG A 140 8.33 16.60 -1.95
CA ARG A 140 7.91 15.45 -1.14
C ARG A 140 8.61 15.36 0.23
N GLY A 141 9.93 15.55 0.30
CA GLY A 141 10.66 15.49 1.57
C GLY A 141 10.27 16.60 2.55
N LYS A 142 9.93 17.79 2.03
CA LYS A 142 9.39 18.89 2.84
C LYS A 142 7.97 18.57 3.32
N LEU A 143 7.15 17.94 2.49
CA LEU A 143 5.82 17.47 2.87
C LEU A 143 5.88 16.47 4.02
N GLU A 144 6.77 15.47 3.94
CA GLU A 144 6.99 14.49 5.01
C GLU A 144 7.40 15.17 6.33
N LYS A 145 8.31 16.15 6.26
CA LYS A 145 8.75 16.93 7.42
C LYS A 145 7.63 17.77 8.03
N ASP A 146 6.86 18.48 7.19
CA ASP A 146 5.75 19.33 7.63
C ASP A 146 4.64 18.49 8.31
N ILE A 147 4.33 17.30 7.76
CA ILE A 147 3.39 16.35 8.37
C ILE A 147 3.93 15.85 9.71
N PHE A 148 5.21 15.44 9.76
CA PHE A 148 5.84 14.98 10.99
C PHE A 148 5.76 16.03 12.10
N SER A 149 6.08 17.29 11.80
CA SER A 149 6.00 18.39 12.76
C SER A 149 4.57 18.74 13.18
N SER A 150 3.58 18.44 12.34
CA SER A 150 2.16 18.73 12.65
C SER A 150 1.52 17.71 13.59
N LEU A 151 2.12 16.52 13.71
CA LEU A 151 1.55 15.40 14.46
C LEU A 151 2.17 15.24 15.86
N ASP A 152 3.00 16.20 16.30
CA ASP A 152 3.75 16.19 17.56
C ASP A 152 4.45 14.84 17.84
N LEU A 153 4.98 14.25 16.76
CA LEU A 153 5.60 12.94 16.78
C LEU A 153 6.98 12.97 17.48
N ARG A 154 7.30 11.87 18.17
CA ARG A 154 8.63 11.68 18.78
C ARG A 154 9.66 11.18 17.77
N ASN A 155 10.93 11.45 18.08
CA ASN A 155 12.10 11.19 17.22
C ASN A 155 12.30 9.73 16.77
N HIS A 156 11.66 8.74 17.43
CA HIS A 156 11.72 7.33 17.03
C HIS A 156 10.71 6.94 15.95
N THR A 157 9.99 7.91 15.38
CA THR A 157 9.01 7.71 14.31
C THR A 157 9.39 8.49 13.06
N LYS A 158 8.90 8.03 11.92
CA LYS A 158 9.11 8.62 10.60
C LYS A 158 7.79 8.67 9.86
N VAL A 159 7.55 9.80 9.19
CA VAL A 159 6.46 9.94 8.22
C VAL A 159 7.02 9.65 6.83
N THR A 160 6.31 8.82 6.07
CA THR A 160 6.63 8.55 4.67
C THR A 160 5.39 8.79 3.83
N VAL A 161 5.51 9.55 2.75
CA VAL A 161 4.44 9.68 1.76
C VAL A 161 4.34 8.36 0.99
N LEU A 162 3.18 7.73 1.01
CA LEU A 162 2.95 6.43 0.42
C LEU A 162 2.57 6.57 -1.06
N SER A 163 1.69 7.52 -1.37
CA SER A 163 1.36 7.86 -2.75
C SER A 163 0.88 9.30 -2.88
N LEU A 164 1.08 9.84 -4.07
CA LEU A 164 0.53 11.13 -4.51
C LEU A 164 -0.33 10.83 -5.74
N HIS A 165 -1.64 10.83 -5.54
CA HIS A 165 -2.57 10.51 -6.61
C HIS A 165 -3.37 11.75 -7.00
N GLN A 166 -3.39 12.07 -8.29
CA GLN A 166 -4.24 13.13 -8.82
C GLN A 166 -5.37 12.47 -9.62
N PRO A 167 -6.63 12.54 -9.13
CA PRO A 167 -7.74 11.95 -9.85
C PRO A 167 -7.99 12.70 -11.16
N GLY A 168 -7.77 12.04 -12.30
CA GLY A 168 -7.99 12.61 -13.63
C GLY A 168 -7.30 13.97 -13.83
N ALA A 169 -8.00 14.92 -14.46
CA ALA A 169 -7.53 16.29 -14.68
C ALA A 169 -7.86 17.23 -13.49
N SER A 170 -7.99 16.71 -12.26
CA SER A 170 -8.36 17.53 -11.11
C SER A 170 -7.24 18.47 -10.66
N ASN A 171 -7.60 19.58 -10.01
CA ASN A 171 -6.65 20.55 -9.47
C ASN A 171 -6.12 20.19 -8.07
N PHE A 172 -6.41 18.97 -7.60
CA PHE A 172 -6.02 18.52 -6.27
C PHE A 172 -5.21 17.23 -6.31
N THR A 173 -4.37 17.04 -5.30
CA THR A 173 -3.61 15.82 -5.07
C THR A 173 -4.12 15.17 -3.81
N GLU A 174 -4.50 13.90 -3.89
CA GLU A 174 -4.68 13.04 -2.75
C GLU A 174 -3.30 12.54 -2.29
N VAL A 175 -2.95 12.90 -1.05
CA VAL A 175 -1.72 12.47 -0.40
C VAL A 175 -2.09 11.31 0.53
N LYS A 176 -1.53 10.13 0.28
CA LYS A 176 -1.54 9.03 1.25
C LYS A 176 -0.20 9.00 1.95
N PHE A 177 -0.19 8.87 3.26
CA PHE A 177 1.04 8.78 4.04
C PHE A 177 0.92 7.73 5.14
N GLY A 178 2.07 7.23 5.57
CA GLY A 178 2.21 6.25 6.64
C GLY A 178 3.10 6.78 7.74
N VAL A 179 2.83 6.36 8.97
CA VAL A 179 3.70 6.59 10.12
C VAL A 179 4.37 5.27 10.49
N LEU A 180 5.70 5.26 10.44
CA LEU A 180 6.52 4.08 10.65
C LEU A 180 7.53 4.33 11.78
N PRO A 181 8.02 3.29 12.47
CA PRO A 181 9.18 3.42 13.33
C PRO A 181 10.43 3.68 12.47
N VAL A 182 11.41 4.42 13.03
CA VAL A 182 12.66 4.71 12.33
C VAL A 182 13.47 3.43 12.07
N LEU A 183 13.43 2.46 12.98
CA LEU A 183 14.03 1.15 12.80
C LEU A 183 12.99 0.15 12.27
N THR A 184 13.28 -0.46 11.12
CA THR A 184 12.37 -1.26 10.28
C THR A 184 11.75 -2.49 10.96
N ASN A 185 12.29 -2.93 12.10
CA ASN A 185 11.82 -4.12 12.84
C ASN A 185 11.16 -3.80 14.18
N HIS A 186 10.99 -2.53 14.52
CA HIS A 186 10.34 -2.14 15.77
C HIS A 186 8.86 -1.85 15.51
N THR A 187 8.05 -1.94 16.57
CA THR A 187 6.67 -1.47 16.55
C THR A 187 6.60 -0.07 17.17
N LEU A 188 5.56 0.68 16.82
CA LEU A 188 5.31 1.98 17.44
C LEU A 188 4.97 1.77 18.92
N ARG A 189 5.69 2.48 19.80
CA ARG A 189 5.44 2.45 21.25
C ARG A 189 3.98 2.85 21.55
N LYS A 190 3.35 2.18 22.51
CA LYS A 190 1.94 2.39 22.90
C LYS A 190 1.62 3.87 23.16
N ASP A 191 2.45 4.58 23.92
CA ASP A 191 2.24 6.00 24.23
C ASP A 191 2.28 6.91 22.98
N SER A 192 3.09 6.53 21.97
CA SER A 192 3.15 7.25 20.70
C SER A 192 1.90 6.98 19.87
N LEU A 193 1.39 5.74 19.88
CA LEU A 193 0.12 5.41 19.23
C LEU A 193 -1.06 6.14 19.88
N THR A 194 -1.09 6.28 21.21
CA THR A 194 -2.15 7.02 21.91
C THR A 194 -2.16 8.50 21.52
N SER A 195 -1.00 9.16 21.57
CA SER A 195 -0.87 10.55 21.15
C SER A 195 -1.22 10.74 19.67
N LEU A 196 -0.72 9.87 18.80
CA LEU A 196 -1.02 9.91 17.37
C LEU A 196 -2.51 9.67 17.07
N ARG A 197 -3.16 8.76 17.80
CA ARG A 197 -4.61 8.51 17.69
C ARG A 197 -5.37 9.79 18.01
N SER A 198 -5.02 10.48 19.09
CA SER A 198 -5.64 11.77 19.46
C SER A 198 -5.46 12.82 18.35
N SER A 199 -4.24 12.95 17.80
CA SER A 199 -3.98 13.86 16.67
C SER A 199 -4.83 13.52 15.45
N PHE A 200 -4.95 12.24 15.09
CA PHE A 200 -5.75 11.80 13.94
C PHE A 200 -7.24 12.03 14.15
N VAL A 201 -7.76 11.77 15.36
CA VAL A 201 -9.16 12.04 15.71
C VAL A 201 -9.46 13.54 15.60
N ASN A 202 -8.57 14.40 16.11
CA ASN A 202 -8.74 15.85 16.02
C ASN A 202 -8.69 16.36 14.57
N LEU A 203 -7.80 15.80 13.74
CA LEU A 203 -7.71 16.13 12.32
C LEU A 203 -8.96 15.69 11.54
N PHE A 204 -9.45 14.48 11.82
CA PHE A 204 -10.66 13.93 11.19
C PHE A 204 -11.91 14.73 11.60
N ALA A 205 -12.06 15.03 12.88
CA ALA A 205 -13.16 15.84 13.43
C ALA A 205 -13.02 17.34 13.11
N GLN A 206 -12.01 17.74 12.32
CA GLN A 206 -11.76 19.14 11.92
C GLN A 206 -11.50 20.10 13.09
N ARG A 207 -11.11 19.57 14.25
CA ARG A 207 -10.71 20.34 15.45
C ARG A 207 -9.29 20.89 15.35
N SER A 208 -8.48 20.26 14.50
CA SER A 208 -7.14 20.71 14.15
C SER A 208 -6.92 20.59 12.64
N SER A 209 -5.82 21.17 12.15
CA SER A 209 -5.39 21.07 10.76
C SER A 209 -3.90 20.79 10.71
N LEU A 210 -3.47 20.02 9.69
CA LEU A 210 -2.04 19.86 9.41
C LEU A 210 -1.44 21.23 9.09
N ASN A 211 -0.34 21.56 9.75
CA ASN A 211 0.38 22.81 9.59
C ASN A 211 1.44 22.66 8.49
N LEU A 212 0.96 22.62 7.25
CA LEU A 212 1.82 22.52 6.07
C LEU A 212 2.24 23.91 5.58
N ASN A 213 3.38 23.99 4.91
CA ASN A 213 3.79 25.25 4.29
C ASN A 213 2.76 25.71 3.24
N LYS A 214 1.98 26.73 3.61
CA LYS A 214 0.87 27.27 2.80
C LYS A 214 1.31 27.74 1.41
N SER A 215 2.51 28.30 1.27
CA SER A 215 3.02 28.76 -0.04
C SER A 215 3.27 27.60 -1.00
N THR A 216 3.79 26.48 -0.48
CA THR A 216 4.15 25.31 -1.27
C THR A 216 2.94 24.39 -1.51
N PHE A 217 2.18 24.08 -0.46
CA PHE A 217 1.17 23.02 -0.48
C PHE A 217 -0.28 23.54 -0.39
N GLY A 218 -0.49 24.77 0.07
CA GLY A 218 -1.83 25.29 0.35
C GLY A 218 -2.43 24.72 1.64
N LYS A 219 -3.75 24.83 1.79
CA LYS A 219 -4.48 24.30 2.95
C LYS A 219 -4.85 22.83 2.73
N PRO A 220 -4.50 21.92 3.66
CA PRO A 220 -4.94 20.54 3.61
C PRO A 220 -6.44 20.42 3.95
N THR A 221 -7.12 19.47 3.31
CA THR A 221 -8.57 19.24 3.44
C THR A 221 -8.89 17.75 3.44
N SER A 222 -10.09 17.37 3.88
CA SER A 222 -10.62 16.00 3.80
C SER A 222 -9.69 14.95 4.42
N PHE A 223 -9.20 15.19 5.63
CA PHE A 223 -8.36 14.22 6.34
C PHE A 223 -9.17 12.97 6.68
N GLN A 224 -8.60 11.80 6.38
CA GLN A 224 -9.22 10.49 6.53
C GLN A 224 -8.17 9.51 7.10
N VAL A 225 -8.60 8.62 7.98
CA VAL A 225 -7.75 7.54 8.50
C VAL A 225 -8.07 6.28 7.72
N LEU A 226 -7.05 5.68 7.12
CA LEU A 226 -7.21 4.46 6.30
C LEU A 226 -6.97 3.20 7.12
N LYS A 227 -6.03 3.27 8.06
CA LYS A 227 -5.63 2.14 8.90
C LYS A 227 -5.02 2.65 10.20
N PHE A 228 -5.49 2.13 11.33
CA PHE A 228 -4.94 2.45 12.65
C PHE A 228 -5.01 1.22 13.56
N PRO A 229 -3.89 0.80 14.19
CA PRO A 229 -3.90 -0.37 15.05
C PRO A 229 -4.73 -0.12 16.32
N GLY A 230 -5.57 -1.09 16.67
CA GLY A 230 -6.47 -1.00 17.83
C GLY A 230 -7.70 -0.12 17.61
N GLY A 231 -8.06 0.18 16.36
CA GLY A 231 -9.27 0.93 16.04
C GLY A 231 -9.11 2.46 16.15
N ILE A 232 -10.16 3.15 15.72
CA ILE A 232 -10.30 4.59 15.87
C ILE A 232 -11.68 4.90 16.44
N THR A 233 -11.69 5.76 17.44
CA THR A 233 -12.87 6.18 18.17
C THR A 233 -12.96 7.69 18.09
N VAL A 234 -14.10 8.18 17.61
CA VAL A 234 -14.37 9.60 17.38
C VAL A 234 -15.60 9.97 18.19
N ASP A 235 -15.46 11.01 19.00
CA ASP A 235 -16.61 11.73 19.55
C ASP A 235 -17.04 12.73 18.47
N PRO A 236 -18.17 12.55 17.78
CA PRO A 236 -18.56 13.43 16.67
C PRO A 236 -19.04 14.81 17.14
N LEU A 237 -19.48 14.95 18.41
CA LEU A 237 -20.10 16.16 18.93
C LEU A 237 -19.10 17.07 19.66
N GLY A 238 -18.02 16.52 20.21
CA GLY A 238 -17.08 17.31 21.02
C GLY A 238 -16.97 16.77 22.43
N LEU A 239 -15.82 17.01 23.06
CA LEU A 239 -15.63 16.80 24.49
C LEU A 239 -16.43 17.88 25.24
N GLU A 240 -17.75 17.78 25.27
CA GLU A 240 -18.52 18.43 26.33
C GLU A 240 -18.43 17.53 27.56
N PRO A 241 -17.83 18.00 28.67
CA PRO A 241 -17.81 17.23 29.90
C PRO A 241 -19.25 17.10 30.41
N VAL A 242 -19.80 15.91 30.26
CA VAL A 242 -21.12 15.57 30.78
C VAL A 242 -20.95 15.07 32.21
N SER A 243 -21.40 15.86 33.18
CA SER A 243 -21.42 15.50 34.60
C SER A 243 -22.81 15.07 35.03
N GLY A 244 -22.91 13.94 35.72
CA GLY A 244 -24.17 13.46 36.28
C GLY A 244 -24.15 11.95 36.55
N LEU A 245 -25.33 11.39 36.82
CA LEU A 245 -25.54 9.97 37.04
C LEU A 245 -25.77 9.26 35.69
N LEU A 246 -25.00 8.21 35.42
CA LEU A 246 -25.20 7.38 34.24
C LEU A 246 -26.50 6.59 34.37
N THR A 247 -27.45 6.81 33.46
CA THR A 247 -28.77 6.16 33.51
C THR A 247 -28.87 5.01 32.50
N LEU A 248 -28.32 5.20 31.31
CA LEU A 248 -28.43 4.22 30.22
C LEU A 248 -27.14 4.21 29.39
N VAL A 249 -26.69 3.00 29.05
CA VAL A 249 -25.71 2.79 27.98
C VAL A 249 -26.32 1.86 26.94
N PHE A 250 -26.15 2.24 25.68
CA PHE A 250 -26.54 1.39 24.56
C PHE A 250 -25.43 1.35 23.52
N SER A 251 -25.40 0.27 22.76
CA SER A 251 -24.59 0.20 21.56
C SER A 251 -25.28 -0.57 20.46
N PHE A 252 -24.96 -0.19 19.24
CA PHE A 252 -25.39 -0.86 18.04
C PHE A 252 -24.38 -0.62 16.92
N THR A 253 -24.54 -1.33 15.81
CA THR A 253 -23.66 -1.24 14.64
C THR A 253 -24.43 -0.75 13.42
N LEU A 254 -23.78 0.10 12.64
CA LEU A 254 -24.25 0.59 11.35
C LEU A 254 -23.26 0.17 10.25
N ASP A 255 -23.78 -0.26 9.11
CA ASP A 255 -22.97 -0.64 7.95
C ASP A 255 -22.61 0.57 7.06
N VAL A 256 -22.15 1.65 7.72
CA VAL A 256 -21.70 2.89 7.08
C VAL A 256 -20.34 3.28 7.64
N SER A 257 -19.66 4.21 6.96
CA SER A 257 -18.35 4.71 7.38
C SER A 257 -18.46 5.86 8.39
N LEU A 258 -17.39 6.10 9.19
CA LEU A 258 -17.34 7.26 10.10
C LEU A 258 -17.46 8.57 9.32
N SER A 259 -16.87 8.63 8.13
CA SER A 259 -16.90 9.82 7.28
C SER A 259 -18.29 10.15 6.76
N GLU A 260 -19.09 9.14 6.43
CA GLU A 260 -20.50 9.34 6.07
C GLU A 260 -21.32 9.84 7.26
N ILE A 261 -21.12 9.26 8.45
CA ILE A 261 -21.79 9.72 9.68
C ILE A 261 -21.36 11.14 10.04
N GLN A 262 -20.07 11.49 9.88
CA GLN A 262 -19.51 12.80 10.22
C GLN A 262 -20.23 13.95 9.50
N HIS A 263 -20.73 13.73 8.28
CA HIS A 263 -21.50 14.71 7.52
C HIS A 263 -22.99 14.79 7.92
N LYS A 264 -23.46 13.87 8.76
CA LYS A 264 -24.86 13.71 9.17
C LYS A 264 -25.01 13.58 10.68
N VAL A 265 -24.04 14.11 11.44
CA VAL A 265 -24.00 14.00 12.92
C VAL A 265 -25.23 14.62 13.55
N ASP A 266 -25.64 15.81 13.10
CA ASP A 266 -26.83 16.49 13.64
C ASP A 266 -28.09 15.66 13.42
N LEU A 267 -28.22 15.01 12.27
CA LEU A 267 -29.34 14.14 11.97
C LEU A 267 -29.34 12.88 12.84
N LEU A 268 -28.18 12.24 13.01
CA LEU A 268 -28.01 11.09 13.90
C LEU A 268 -28.40 11.46 15.33
N LYS A 269 -27.90 12.60 15.83
CA LYS A 269 -28.21 13.12 17.16
C LYS A 269 -29.71 13.33 17.33
N ASN A 270 -30.33 14.12 16.45
CA ASN A 270 -31.76 14.46 16.57
C ASN A 270 -32.66 13.21 16.52
N GLN A 271 -32.36 12.24 15.66
CA GLN A 271 -33.14 11.00 15.57
C GLN A 271 -33.00 10.13 16.84
N LEU A 272 -31.80 10.04 17.41
CA LEU A 272 -31.59 9.33 18.67
C LEU A 272 -32.27 10.04 19.85
N GLU A 273 -32.19 11.37 19.93
CA GLU A 273 -32.85 12.15 21.00
C GLU A 273 -34.37 11.96 20.99
N LEU A 274 -34.99 11.91 19.80
CA LEU A 274 -36.43 11.65 19.65
C LEU A 274 -36.82 10.27 20.19
N VAL A 275 -36.02 9.23 19.92
CA VAL A 275 -36.33 7.87 20.39
C VAL A 275 -36.03 7.70 21.87
N LEU A 276 -34.97 8.34 22.37
CA LEU A 276 -34.59 8.26 23.77
C LEU A 276 -35.54 9.02 24.69
N HIS A 277 -36.35 9.95 24.17
CA HIS A 277 -37.26 10.80 24.96
C HIS A 277 -36.51 11.41 26.15
N LEU A 278 -35.47 12.19 25.86
CA LEU A 278 -34.64 12.84 26.87
C LEU A 278 -35.44 13.89 27.63
N GLU A 279 -35.25 13.95 28.95
CA GLU A 279 -35.83 14.98 29.81
C GLU A 279 -34.90 16.21 29.89
N MET A 280 -35.44 17.34 30.37
CA MET A 280 -34.73 18.63 30.41
C MET A 280 -33.46 18.64 31.30
N PHE A 281 -33.29 17.65 32.17
CA PHE A 281 -32.13 17.46 33.05
C PHE A 281 -31.25 16.27 32.63
N GLU A 282 -31.52 15.69 31.47
CA GLU A 282 -30.72 14.64 30.88
C GLU A 282 -29.91 15.16 29.71
N SER A 283 -28.75 14.53 29.52
CA SER A 283 -27.84 14.82 28.43
C SER A 283 -27.44 13.51 27.76
N PHE A 284 -27.26 13.57 26.46
CA PHE A 284 -26.90 12.43 25.64
C PHE A 284 -25.52 12.63 25.04
N ARG A 285 -24.67 11.61 25.17
CA ARG A 285 -23.35 11.57 24.55
C ARG A 285 -23.24 10.34 23.67
N VAL A 286 -22.60 10.52 22.52
CA VAL A 286 -22.37 9.45 21.55
C VAL A 286 -20.90 9.38 21.17
N VAL A 287 -20.41 8.17 21.03
CA VAL A 287 -19.06 7.88 20.56
C VAL A 287 -19.14 6.85 19.44
N LEU A 288 -18.42 7.12 18.36
CA LEU A 288 -18.41 6.31 17.17
C LEU A 288 -17.08 5.58 17.07
N THR A 289 -17.10 4.26 16.95
CA THR A 289 -15.89 3.45 16.90
C THR A 289 -15.85 2.60 15.63
N ASN A 290 -14.73 2.68 14.92
CA ASN A 290 -14.39 1.70 13.90
C ASN A 290 -13.24 0.81 14.41
N HIS A 291 -13.54 -0.45 14.66
CA HIS A 291 -12.58 -1.41 15.22
C HIS A 291 -11.44 -1.75 14.26
N LYS A 292 -11.62 -1.55 12.94
CA LYS A 292 -10.57 -1.73 11.91
C LYS A 292 -9.62 -0.53 11.82
N GLY A 293 -9.91 0.57 12.52
CA GLY A 293 -9.08 1.77 12.54
C GLY A 293 -9.16 2.60 11.26
N SER A 294 -10.32 2.58 10.60
CA SER A 294 -10.56 3.29 9.35
C SER A 294 -11.76 4.23 9.49
N THR A 295 -11.66 5.44 8.96
CA THR A 295 -12.79 6.38 8.87
C THR A 295 -13.63 6.15 7.62
N VAL A 296 -13.07 5.51 6.59
CA VAL A 296 -13.73 5.24 5.31
C VAL A 296 -14.40 3.87 5.22
N SER A 297 -14.04 2.93 6.10
CA SER A 297 -14.48 1.54 5.98
C SER A 297 -15.58 1.21 6.99
N PRO A 298 -16.67 0.54 6.60
CA PRO A 298 -17.64 0.00 7.54
C PRO A 298 -17.13 -1.29 8.24
N PRO A 299 -17.79 -1.73 9.32
CA PRO A 299 -18.92 -1.08 10.00
C PRO A 299 -18.47 -0.12 11.12
N VAL A 300 -19.39 0.73 11.60
CA VAL A 300 -19.19 1.61 12.75
C VAL A 300 -20.07 1.15 13.92
N THR A 301 -19.45 1.01 15.09
CA THR A 301 -20.15 0.82 16.36
C THR A 301 -20.50 2.19 16.93
N VAL A 302 -21.80 2.44 17.08
CA VAL A 302 -22.34 3.60 17.80
C VAL A 302 -22.51 3.18 19.25
N ARG A 303 -21.85 3.89 20.17
CA ARG A 303 -22.05 3.71 21.60
C ARG A 303 -22.54 5.01 22.21
N GLY A 304 -23.72 4.97 22.80
CA GLY A 304 -24.36 6.11 23.41
C GLY A 304 -24.52 5.94 24.91
N CYS A 305 -24.50 7.04 25.65
CA CYS A 305 -24.90 7.07 27.04
C CYS A 305 -25.80 8.26 27.33
N VAL A 306 -26.74 8.05 28.24
CA VAL A 306 -27.58 9.11 28.81
C VAL A 306 -27.13 9.35 30.24
N VAL A 307 -26.95 10.62 30.59
CA VAL A 307 -26.53 11.08 31.90
C VAL A 307 -27.56 12.05 32.44
N SER A 308 -28.02 11.85 33.67
CA SER A 308 -28.99 12.69 34.36
C SER A 308 -28.34 13.50 35.48
N THR A 309 -28.74 14.76 35.66
CA THR A 309 -28.31 15.58 36.82
C THR A 309 -29.20 15.40 38.05
N THR A 310 -30.29 14.63 37.96
CA THR A 310 -31.25 14.41 39.06
C THR A 310 -31.21 12.96 39.56
N MET A 311 -31.51 12.77 40.85
CA MET A 311 -31.62 11.47 41.53
C MET A 311 -33.06 10.90 41.45
N THR A 312 -33.82 11.20 40.39
CA THR A 312 -35.20 10.71 40.24
C THR A 312 -35.19 9.27 39.76
N THR A 313 -36.14 8.47 40.25
CA THR A 313 -36.21 7.00 40.09
C THR A 313 -36.11 6.57 38.61
N VAL A 314 -34.93 6.10 38.22
CA VAL A 314 -34.51 5.89 36.83
C VAL A 314 -35.09 4.59 36.23
N GLU A 315 -35.48 3.63 37.08
CA GLU A 315 -35.83 2.27 36.64
C GLU A 315 -37.08 2.21 35.74
N SER A 316 -38.14 2.94 36.05
CA SER A 316 -39.37 2.98 35.23
C SER A 316 -39.11 3.62 33.86
N HIS A 317 -38.31 4.68 33.82
CA HIS A 317 -37.94 5.39 32.58
C HIS A 317 -37.02 4.52 31.69
N ILE A 318 -36.08 3.77 32.27
CA ILE A 318 -35.21 2.87 31.50
C ILE A 318 -36.02 1.71 30.90
N GLN A 319 -36.89 1.07 31.68
CA GLN A 319 -37.75 0.00 31.16
C GLN A 319 -38.69 0.53 30.07
N GLN A 320 -39.28 1.71 30.27
CA GLN A 320 -40.10 2.37 29.26
C GLN A 320 -39.31 2.68 27.98
N ARG A 321 -38.07 3.16 28.08
CA ARG A 321 -37.18 3.40 26.92
C ARG A 321 -36.85 2.11 26.19
N SER A 322 -36.38 1.08 26.91
CA SER A 322 -36.07 -0.22 26.33
C SER A 322 -37.29 -0.80 25.58
N ASN A 323 -38.48 -0.69 26.19
CA ASN A 323 -39.73 -1.13 25.57
C ASN A 323 -40.12 -0.28 24.35
N ASN A 324 -39.96 1.05 24.40
CA ASN A 324 -40.23 1.95 23.27
C ASN A 324 -39.28 1.68 22.08
N LEU A 325 -38.01 1.38 22.37
CA LEU A 325 -37.01 0.96 21.39
C LEU A 325 -37.31 -0.42 20.78
N ALA A 326 -38.06 -1.27 21.49
CA ALA A 326 -38.53 -2.58 21.01
C ALA A 326 -39.87 -2.53 20.24
N GLN A 327 -40.59 -1.40 20.27
CA GLN A 327 -41.93 -1.27 19.68
C GLN A 327 -41.89 -0.82 18.20
N PRO A 328 -42.95 -1.08 17.41
CA PRO A 328 -42.91 -1.00 15.94
C PRO A 328 -42.79 0.39 15.27
N PRO A 329 -42.88 1.56 15.94
CA PRO A 329 -42.39 2.79 15.33
C PRO A 329 -40.85 2.91 15.40
N ALA A 330 -40.17 2.16 16.27
CA ALA A 330 -38.71 2.17 16.47
C ALA A 330 -37.97 1.12 15.63
N LYS A 331 -38.52 0.71 14.47
CA LYS A 331 -37.79 -0.09 13.48
C LYS A 331 -36.52 0.70 13.14
N ASN A 332 -35.35 0.12 13.40
CA ASN A 332 -34.04 0.75 13.17
C ASN A 332 -33.60 1.82 14.20
N PHE A 333 -34.00 1.73 15.48
CA PHE A 333 -33.65 2.74 16.51
C PHE A 333 -34.16 4.16 16.19
N GLY A 334 -35.22 4.26 15.38
CA GLY A 334 -35.72 5.51 14.80
C GLY A 334 -34.74 6.22 13.87
N LEU A 335 -33.65 5.55 13.49
CA LEU A 335 -32.74 6.03 12.46
C LEU A 335 -33.33 5.80 11.08
N ASP A 336 -33.20 6.79 10.21
CA ASP A 336 -33.60 6.66 8.81
C ASP A 336 -32.72 5.61 8.11
N ASN A 337 -33.34 4.48 7.76
CA ASN A 337 -32.69 3.34 7.09
C ASN A 337 -32.10 3.72 5.72
N SER A 338 -32.68 4.70 5.01
CA SER A 338 -32.13 5.18 3.74
C SER A 338 -30.82 5.95 3.91
N VAL A 339 -30.61 6.51 5.11
CA VAL A 339 -29.48 7.38 5.43
C VAL A 339 -28.36 6.63 6.15
N PHE A 340 -28.72 5.80 7.14
CA PHE A 340 -27.76 5.13 8.04
C PHE A 340 -27.71 3.61 7.82
N GLY A 341 -28.56 3.07 6.95
CA GLY A 341 -28.71 1.63 6.77
C GLY A 341 -29.36 0.96 7.99
N GLU A 342 -29.26 -0.37 8.00
CA GLU A 342 -29.85 -1.21 9.02
C GLU A 342 -28.98 -1.26 10.29
N VAL A 343 -29.63 -1.09 11.44
CA VAL A 343 -29.07 -1.20 12.77
C VAL A 343 -28.98 -2.67 13.14
N ARG A 344 -27.77 -3.09 13.57
CA ARG A 344 -27.47 -4.47 13.95
C ARG A 344 -26.78 -4.54 15.31
N ASN A 345 -26.76 -5.72 15.93
CA ASN A 345 -26.01 -6.00 17.16
C ASN A 345 -26.32 -5.02 18.29
N VAL A 346 -27.61 -4.88 18.57
CA VAL A 346 -28.14 -3.98 19.57
C VAL A 346 -27.90 -4.54 20.97
N THR A 347 -27.38 -3.70 21.86
CA THR A 347 -27.20 -4.04 23.27
C THR A 347 -27.57 -2.87 24.17
N PHE A 348 -28.20 -3.17 25.30
CA PHE A 348 -28.55 -2.20 26.34
C PHE A 348 -28.03 -2.68 27.69
N THR A 349 -27.47 -1.75 28.45
CA THR A 349 -27.13 -1.95 29.84
C THR A 349 -27.69 -0.80 30.65
N ALA A 350 -28.66 -1.12 31.51
CA ALA A 350 -29.19 -0.24 32.52
C ALA A 350 -28.23 -0.21 33.72
N TYR A 351 -27.95 0.97 34.26
CA TYR A 351 -27.16 1.09 35.49
C TYR A 351 -28.11 1.35 36.67
N PRO A 352 -28.06 0.51 37.72
CA PRO A 352 -28.81 0.78 38.94
C PRO A 352 -28.25 2.03 39.63
N GLU A 353 -29.15 2.69 40.36
CA GLU A 353 -29.00 3.97 41.04
C GLU A 353 -27.68 4.10 41.83
N GLY A 354 -27.00 5.24 41.71
CA GLY A 354 -25.83 5.59 42.54
C GLY A 354 -24.43 5.39 41.92
N THR A 355 -24.30 4.94 40.67
CA THR A 355 -23.00 4.93 39.97
C THR A 355 -22.63 6.32 39.45
N VAL A 356 -21.99 7.12 40.31
CA VAL A 356 -21.29 8.35 39.89
C VAL A 356 -20.11 7.92 39.01
N LEU A 357 -20.31 7.99 37.71
CA LEU A 357 -19.28 7.66 36.73
C LEU A 357 -18.80 8.96 36.10
N ASP A 358 -17.48 9.13 36.09
CA ASP A 358 -16.84 10.02 35.14
C ASP A 358 -17.17 9.50 33.74
N SER A 359 -18.06 10.20 33.02
CA SER A 359 -18.59 9.81 31.71
C SER A 359 -17.46 9.51 30.70
N ASP A 360 -16.29 10.14 30.89
CA ASP A 360 -15.09 9.86 30.12
C ASP A 360 -14.58 8.44 30.33
N SER A 361 -14.67 7.90 31.55
CA SER A 361 -14.28 6.51 31.85
C SER A 361 -15.24 5.48 31.24
N VAL A 362 -16.54 5.79 31.16
CA VAL A 362 -17.54 4.89 30.56
C VAL A 362 -17.31 4.74 29.08
N LEU A 363 -17.04 5.84 28.38
CA LEU A 363 -16.83 5.89 26.93
C LEU A 363 -15.38 5.59 26.52
N ALA A 364 -14.42 5.67 27.45
CA ALA A 364 -13.02 5.28 27.26
C ALA A 364 -12.73 3.79 27.40
N LEU A 365 -13.74 2.92 27.57
CA LEU A 365 -13.56 1.48 27.43
C LEU A 365 -13.15 1.16 25.98
N THR A 366 -11.84 1.19 25.77
CA THR A 366 -11.13 0.85 24.54
C THR A 366 -11.52 -0.55 24.09
N PRO A 367 -11.50 -0.82 22.77
CA PRO A 367 -11.64 -2.19 22.28
C PRO A 367 -10.56 -3.04 22.93
N SER A 368 -10.99 -4.06 23.69
CA SER A 368 -10.10 -5.09 24.20
C SER A 368 -9.33 -5.72 23.04
N SER A 369 -8.06 -5.97 23.29
CA SER A 369 -7.04 -6.47 22.36
C SER A 369 -7.47 -7.65 21.50
#